data_AF-A0A0F9BNT7-F1
#
_entry.id   AF-A0A0F9BNT7-F1
#
_cell.length_a   1.000
_cell.length_b   1.000
_cell.length_c   1.000
_cell.angle_alpha   90.00
_cell.angle_beta   90.00
_cell.angle_gamma   90.00
#
_symmetry.space_group_name_H-M   'P 1'
#
loop_
_entity.id
_entity.type
_entity.pdbx_description
1 polymer ?
#
loop_
_entity_poly.entity_id
_entity_poly.type
_entity_poly.pdbx_seq_one_letter_code
_entity_poly.pdbx_strand_id
1 'polypeptide(L)'
;MRRVRNSRSQRQEAELDITAFMNLMIVLVPVLLLGMVFSQITVLDLKLPEGAAGDASDAAEKQKIELLIREDVMLVNYPQGILLKRIPQVSV
;
A
#
# COMPACT_ATOMS: atom_id res chain seq x y z
N MET A 1 -24.61 -77.20 24.52
CA MET A 1 -24.00 -76.79 23.23
C MET A 1 -24.06 -75.27 23.12
N ARG A 2 -22.96 -74.55 23.39
CA ARG A 2 -22.94 -73.09 23.46
C ARG A 2 -22.10 -72.57 22.29
N ARG A 3 -22.76 -72.17 21.19
CA ARG A 3 -22.09 -71.58 20.02
C ARG A 3 -21.73 -70.13 20.36
N VAL A 4 -20.46 -69.86 20.60
CA VAL A 4 -19.92 -68.51 20.76
C VAL A 4 -19.86 -67.88 19.37
N ARG A 5 -20.73 -66.91 19.11
CA ARG A 5 -20.73 -66.11 17.89
C ARG A 5 -19.64 -65.05 18.05
N ASN A 6 -18.45 -65.34 17.53
CA ASN A 6 -17.38 -64.34 17.41
C ASN A 6 -17.84 -63.23 16.47
N SER A 7 -18.32 -62.13 17.04
CA SER A 7 -18.49 -60.87 16.32
C SER A 7 -17.10 -60.32 16.04
N ARG A 8 -16.64 -60.43 14.79
CA ARG A 8 -15.45 -59.74 14.33
C ARG A 8 -15.78 -58.25 14.32
N SER A 9 -15.38 -57.57 15.39
CA SER A 9 -15.30 -56.11 15.40
C SER A 9 -14.38 -55.71 14.25
N GLN A 10 -14.96 -55.19 13.18
CA GLN A 10 -14.23 -54.51 12.12
C GLN A 10 -13.57 -53.30 12.79
N ARG A 11 -12.26 -53.42 13.08
CA ARG A 11 -11.41 -52.26 13.29
C ARG A 11 -11.56 -51.42 12.03
N GLN A 12 -12.38 -50.38 12.11
CA GLN A 12 -12.25 -49.23 11.24
C GLN A 12 -10.88 -48.67 11.60
N GLU A 13 -9.88 -49.07 10.80
CA GLU A 13 -8.65 -48.30 10.70
C GLU A 13 -9.11 -46.88 10.41
N ALA A 14 -8.91 -45.99 11.38
CA ALA A 14 -8.97 -44.58 11.11
C ALA A 14 -7.85 -44.33 10.09
N GLU A 15 -8.18 -44.51 8.81
CA GLU A 15 -7.56 -43.76 7.73
C GLU A 15 -7.72 -42.33 8.20
N LEU A 16 -6.66 -41.81 8.85
CA LEU A 16 -6.53 -40.40 9.16
C LEU A 16 -7.14 -39.64 7.99
N ASP A 17 -7.98 -38.66 8.27
CA ASP A 17 -8.70 -37.87 7.26
C ASP A 17 -7.71 -37.09 6.36
N ILE A 18 -6.82 -37.78 5.65
CA ILE A 18 -5.70 -37.24 4.89
C ILE A 18 -6.26 -36.34 3.82
N THR A 19 -7.38 -36.71 3.21
CA THR A 19 -8.12 -35.82 2.31
C THR A 19 -8.55 -34.53 3.00
N ALA A 20 -9.08 -34.58 4.24
CA ALA A 20 -9.48 -33.38 4.97
C ALA A 20 -8.27 -32.52 5.41
N PHE A 21 -7.18 -33.14 5.85
CA PHE A 21 -5.93 -32.46 6.19
C PHE A 21 -5.26 -31.83 4.97
N MET A 22 -5.27 -32.51 3.83
CA MET A 22 -4.80 -31.99 2.55
C MET A 22 -5.66 -30.82 2.09
N ASN A 23 -6.99 -30.93 2.20
CA ASN A 23 -7.92 -29.84 1.88
C ASN A 23 -7.63 -28.60 2.73
N LEU A 24 -7.31 -28.79 4.02
CA LEU A 24 -6.92 -27.69 4.88
C LEU A 24 -5.67 -26.97 4.36
N MET A 25 -4.61 -27.71 3.99
CA MET A 25 -3.39 -27.10 3.43
C MET A 25 -3.64 -26.44 2.07
N ILE A 26 -4.45 -27.07 1.19
CA ILE A 26 -4.84 -26.55 -0.13
C ILE A 26 -5.58 -25.22 -0.02
N VAL A 27 -6.38 -25.01 1.04
CA VAL A 27 -7.08 -23.75 1.29
C VAL A 27 -6.16 -22.70 1.93
N LEU A 28 -5.21 -23.11 2.77
CA LEU A 28 -4.29 -22.18 3.45
C LEU A 28 -3.31 -21.49 2.50
N VAL A 29 -2.70 -22.22 1.57
CA VAL A 29 -1.71 -21.67 0.61
C VAL A 29 -2.26 -20.48 -0.20
N PRO A 30 -3.42 -20.57 -0.89
CA PRO A 30 -3.95 -19.46 -1.67
C PRO A 30 -4.38 -18.27 -0.78
N VAL A 31 -4.87 -18.50 0.44
CA VAL A 31 -5.24 -17.42 1.38
C VAL A 31 -4.01 -16.62 1.82
N LEU A 32 -2.91 -17.31 2.15
CA LEU A 32 -1.65 -16.66 2.52
C LEU A 32 -1.05 -15.85 1.36
N LEU A 33 -1.06 -16.42 0.15
CA LEU A 33 -0.60 -15.71 -1.05
C LEU A 33 -1.46 -14.47 -1.35
N LEU A 34 -2.78 -14.60 -1.23
CA LEU A 34 -3.71 -13.50 -1.43
C LEU A 34 -3.45 -12.34 -0.43
N GLY A 35 -3.23 -12.66 0.85
CA GLY A 35 -2.87 -11.68 1.88
C GLY A 35 -1.54 -10.96 1.61
N MET A 36 -0.53 -11.68 1.13
CA MET A 36 0.77 -11.09 0.74
C MET A 36 0.64 -10.13 -0.44
N VAL A 37 -0.13 -10.52 -1.47
CA VAL A 37 -0.34 -9.70 -2.68
C VAL A 37 -1.11 -8.42 -2.35
N PHE A 38 -2.10 -8.48 -1.45
CA PHE A 38 -2.84 -7.29 -1.03
C PHE A 38 -2.00 -6.29 -0.22
N SER A 39 -0.94 -6.74 0.46
CA SER A 39 -0.04 -5.84 1.19
C SER A 39 0.75 -4.87 0.30
N GLN A 40 0.74 -5.04 -1.03
CA GLN A 40 1.46 -4.17 -1.97
C GLN A 40 0.64 -2.96 -2.44
N ILE A 41 -0.60 -2.79 -1.99
CA ILE A 41 -1.47 -1.70 -2.46
C ILE A 41 -1.38 -0.47 -1.51
N THR A 42 -0.58 0.49 -1.98
CA THR A 42 -0.60 1.96 -1.71
C THR A 42 0.19 2.49 -0.51
N VAL A 43 1.50 2.64 -0.69
CA VAL A 43 2.20 3.79 -0.08
C VAL A 43 2.00 4.96 -1.03
N LEU A 44 1.13 5.90 -0.66
CA LEU A 44 1.09 7.21 -1.28
C LEU A 44 2.32 7.98 -0.75
N ASP A 45 3.41 7.96 -1.52
CA ASP A 45 4.64 8.70 -1.21
C ASP A 45 4.38 10.20 -1.42
N LEU A 46 3.77 10.84 -0.42
CA LEU A 46 3.68 12.29 -0.34
C LEU A 46 5.07 12.81 0.04
N LYS A 47 5.90 13.07 -0.96
CA LYS A 47 7.08 13.93 -0.78
C LYS A 47 6.60 15.36 -0.57
N LEU A 48 6.30 15.70 0.68
CA LEU A 48 6.20 17.11 1.05
C LEU A 48 7.60 17.71 0.85
N PRO A 49 7.73 18.86 0.16
CA PRO A 49 9.01 19.55 0.07
C PRO A 49 9.53 19.80 1.50
N GLU A 50 10.81 19.52 1.74
CA GLU A 50 11.45 19.71 3.03
C GLU A 50 11.38 21.20 3.43
N GLY A 51 10.34 21.54 4.16
CA GLY A 51 10.16 22.83 4.79
C GLY A 51 10.69 22.77 6.22
N ALA A 52 11.77 23.53 6.45
CA ALA A 52 12.25 23.99 7.75
C ALA A 52 13.15 23.06 8.59
N ALA A 53 14.35 22.81 8.10
CA ALA A 53 15.53 22.81 8.96
C ALA A 53 16.69 23.41 8.15
N GLY A 54 17.01 24.67 8.43
CA GLY A 54 18.10 25.37 7.75
C GLY A 54 19.44 24.68 8.02
N ASP A 55 20.24 24.49 6.97
CA ASP A 55 21.54 25.13 6.88
C ASP A 55 22.17 24.97 5.48
N ALA A 56 22.66 26.09 4.96
CA ALA A 56 23.66 26.22 3.89
C ALA A 56 23.42 25.67 2.46
N SER A 57 22.36 24.93 2.14
CA SER A 57 21.98 24.55 0.76
C SER A 57 21.01 25.53 0.06
N ASP A 58 20.63 26.59 0.78
CA ASP A 58 19.43 27.41 0.57
C ASP A 58 19.51 28.36 -0.65
N ALA A 59 20.71 28.65 -1.18
CA ALA A 59 20.88 29.57 -2.30
C ALA A 59 20.40 28.98 -3.64
N ALA A 60 20.70 27.70 -3.89
CA ALA A 60 20.26 27.00 -5.10
C ALA A 60 18.76 26.64 -5.04
N GLU A 61 18.24 26.35 -3.85
CA GLU A 61 16.82 26.06 -3.65
C GLU A 61 15.95 27.29 -3.81
N LYS A 62 16.40 28.45 -3.31
CA LYS A 62 15.73 29.73 -3.54
C LYS A 62 15.79 30.14 -5.00
N GLN A 63 16.80 29.77 -5.78
CA GLN A 63 16.86 30.01 -7.24
C GLN A 63 15.94 29.09 -8.07
N LYS A 64 14.75 28.76 -7.56
CA LYS A 64 13.70 28.06 -8.33
C LYS A 64 12.60 29.07 -8.67
N ILE A 65 12.01 28.94 -9.86
CA ILE A 65 10.84 29.72 -10.26
C ILE A 65 9.62 29.14 -9.51
N GLU A 66 8.90 29.98 -8.80
CA GLU A 66 7.67 29.63 -8.08
C GLU A 66 6.47 30.30 -8.77
N LEU A 67 5.42 29.53 -9.05
CA LEU A 67 4.17 30.02 -9.64
C LEU A 67 3.04 29.90 -8.61
N LEU A 68 2.53 31.03 -8.16
CA LEU A 68 1.37 31.13 -7.28
C LEU A 68 0.13 31.45 -8.10
N ILE A 69 -0.83 30.52 -8.09
CA ILE A 69 -2.11 30.67 -8.79
C ILE A 69 -3.16 31.13 -7.78
N ARG A 70 -3.68 32.34 -7.97
CA ARG A 70 -4.85 32.87 -7.25
C ARG A 70 -6.02 33.01 -8.23
N GLU A 71 -7.21 33.15 -7.69
CA GLU A 71 -8.44 33.24 -8.50
C GLU A 71 -8.39 34.39 -9.52
N ASP A 72 -7.76 35.51 -9.17
CA ASP A 72 -7.72 36.76 -9.92
C ASP A 72 -6.39 37.01 -10.67
N VAL A 73 -5.30 36.37 -10.22
CA VAL A 73 -3.95 36.67 -10.70
C VAL A 73 -3.01 35.48 -10.54
N MET A 74 -2.09 35.34 -11.48
CA MET A 74 -0.92 34.46 -11.33
C MET A 74 0.32 35.29 -10.98
N LEU A 75 1.06 34.86 -9.96
CA LEU A 75 2.30 35.49 -9.52
C LEU A 75 3.48 34.57 -9.84
N VAL A 76 4.47 35.10 -10.54
CA VAL A 76 5.74 34.43 -10.80
C VAL A 76 6.77 35.01 -9.85
N ASN A 77 7.33 34.18 -8.97
CA ASN A 77 8.38 34.54 -8.04
C ASN A 77 9.72 33.92 -8.45
N TYR A 78 10.80 34.68 -8.35
CA TYR A 78 12.17 34.18 -8.46
C TYR A 78 13.18 35.21 -7.91
N PRO A 79 14.11 34.82 -7.02
CA PRO A 79 14.09 33.55 -6.29
C PRO A 79 12.78 33.38 -5.47
N GLN A 80 12.50 32.17 -4.99
CA GLN A 80 11.30 31.83 -4.22
C GLN A 80 10.94 32.92 -3.20
N GLY A 81 9.67 33.31 -3.15
CA GLY A 81 9.17 34.39 -2.30
C GLY A 81 9.40 35.83 -2.80
N ILE A 82 10.20 36.07 -3.84
CA ILE A 82 10.39 37.40 -4.45
C ILE A 82 9.59 37.51 -5.74
N LEU A 83 8.59 38.40 -5.76
CA LEU A 83 7.74 38.62 -6.93
C LEU A 83 8.52 39.19 -8.12
N LEU A 84 8.56 38.46 -9.23
CA LEU A 84 9.08 38.92 -10.52
C LEU A 84 7.99 39.49 -11.43
N LYS A 85 6.86 38.79 -11.55
CA LYS A 85 5.83 39.16 -12.53
C LYS A 85 4.44 38.82 -12.05
N ARG A 86 3.51 39.74 -12.30
CA ARG A 86 2.07 39.53 -12.13
C ARG A 86 1.45 39.32 -13.49
N ILE A 87 0.73 38.22 -13.66
CA ILE A 87 -0.03 37.90 -14.86
C ILE A 87 -1.51 38.00 -14.48
N PRO A 88 -2.23 39.04 -14.94
CA PRO A 88 -3.65 39.18 -14.65
C PRO A 88 -4.43 38.03 -15.31
N GLN A 89 -5.50 37.60 -14.67
CA GLN A 89 -6.44 36.67 -15.27
C GLN A 89 -7.06 37.32 -16.51
N VAL A 90 -6.91 36.68 -17.67
CA VAL A 90 -7.61 37.07 -18.89
C VAL A 90 -8.89 36.24 -18.96
N SER A 91 -10.03 36.89 -18.75
CA SER A 91 -11.33 36.30 -19.05
C SER A 91 -11.43 36.14 -20.57
N VAL A 92 -11.37 34.91 -21.06
CA VAL A 92 -11.65 34.58 -22.47
C VAL A 92 -13.16 34.55 -22.67
#